data_AF-M9LLS0-F1
#
_entry.id   AF-M9LLS0-F1
#
_cell.length_a   1.000
_cell.length_b   1.000
_cell.length_c   1.000
_cell.angle_alpha   90.00
_cell.angle_beta   90.00
_cell.angle_gamma   90.00
#
_symmetry.space_group_name_H-M   'P 1'
#
loop_
_entity.id
_entity.type
_entity.pdbx_description
1 polymer ?
#
loop_
_entity_poly.entity_id
_entity_poly.type
_entity_poly.pdbx_seq_one_letter_code
_entity_poly.pdbx_strand_id
1 'polypeptide(L)'
;MVPIAHYLFSISYSGYFNKQDWKNWADQRILGQETVEDWLINVSLASNIEKLTDALSDLLISERHNIYNLSPASDAIIGYYYLKYLEGKLSLYELLMQSGDEADGGEGATVECEEFYAISNEVEKDAKLVDDTIFQEKIATLFKPFRVVAEQQKEALVNY
;
A
#
# COMPACT_ATOMS: atom_id res chain seq x y z
N MET A 1 -3.35 13.39 14.42
CA MET A 1 -3.80 12.00 14.64
C MET A 1 -3.18 11.16 13.54
N VAL A 2 -2.61 10.00 13.86
CA VAL A 2 -2.07 9.09 12.84
C VAL A 2 -3.26 8.43 12.13
N PRO A 3 -3.37 8.49 10.79
CA PRO A 3 -4.50 7.94 10.06
C PRO A 3 -4.34 6.42 9.88
N ILE A 4 -4.52 5.69 10.98
CA ILE A 4 -4.22 4.25 11.07
C ILE A 4 -5.15 3.41 10.19
N ALA A 5 -6.39 3.83 10.01
CA ALA A 5 -7.34 3.11 9.16
C ALA A 5 -6.94 3.22 7.69
N HIS A 6 -6.52 4.40 7.22
CA HIS A 6 -5.95 4.56 5.88
C HIS A 6 -4.70 3.70 5.69
N TYR A 7 -3.82 3.62 6.68
CA TYR A 7 -2.59 2.83 6.57
C TYR A 7 -2.88 1.33 6.52
N LEU A 8 -3.76 0.85 7.40
CA LEU A 8 -4.16 -0.56 7.43
C LEU A 8 -4.92 -0.95 6.16
N PHE A 9 -5.73 -0.03 5.61
CA PHE A 9 -6.38 -0.22 4.32
C PHE A 9 -5.35 -0.35 3.19
N SER A 10 -4.45 0.63 3.00
CA SER A 10 -3.47 0.62 1.90
C SER A 10 -2.55 -0.61 1.91
N ILE A 11 -2.04 -1.00 3.08
CA ILE A 11 -1.15 -2.18 3.20
C ILE A 11 -1.89 -3.49 2.93
N SER A 12 -3.17 -3.57 3.28
CA SER A 12 -3.99 -4.77 3.10
C SER A 12 -4.54 -4.86 1.68
N TYR A 13 -4.97 -3.74 1.11
CA TYR A 13 -5.50 -3.65 -0.25
C TYR A 13 -4.45 -4.01 -1.30
N SER A 14 -3.21 -3.54 -1.11
CA SER A 14 -2.06 -3.92 -1.95
C SER A 14 -1.67 -5.41 -1.84
N GLY A 15 -2.27 -6.13 -0.88
CA GLY A 15 -1.94 -7.51 -0.56
C GLY A 15 -0.55 -7.67 0.06
N TYR A 16 0.05 -6.60 0.57
CA TYR A 16 1.29 -6.68 1.36
C TYR A 16 1.01 -7.30 2.72
N PHE A 17 -0.08 -6.88 3.37
CA PHE A 17 -0.72 -7.63 4.45
C PHE A 17 -1.76 -8.56 3.87
N ASN A 18 -1.62 -9.84 4.15
CA ASN A 18 -2.68 -10.81 3.92
C ASN A 18 -3.65 -10.84 5.12
N LYS A 19 -4.70 -11.64 4.99
CA LYS A 19 -5.73 -11.79 6.04
C LYS A 19 -5.17 -12.10 7.42
N GLN A 20 -4.18 -12.98 7.51
CA GLN A 20 -3.60 -13.35 8.78
C GLN A 20 -2.77 -12.21 9.37
N ASP A 21 -2.14 -11.38 8.54
CA ASP A 21 -1.31 -10.27 8.99
C ASP A 21 -2.15 -9.18 9.67
N TRP A 22 -3.24 -8.73 9.05
CA TRP A 22 -4.11 -7.71 9.68
C TRP A 22 -4.83 -8.25 10.92
N LYS A 23 -5.19 -9.54 10.95
CA LYS A 23 -5.79 -10.18 12.12
C LYS A 23 -4.79 -10.23 13.28
N ASN A 24 -3.58 -10.72 13.02
CA ASN A 24 -2.53 -10.76 14.02
C ASN A 24 -2.18 -9.35 14.53
N TRP A 25 -2.15 -8.37 13.63
CA TRP A 25 -1.93 -6.98 13.99
C TRP A 25 -2.99 -6.51 15.00
N ALA A 26 -4.28 -6.73 14.71
CA ALA A 26 -5.35 -6.36 15.61
C ALA A 26 -5.30 -7.14 16.94
N ASP A 27 -5.14 -8.47 16.88
CA ASP A 27 -5.10 -9.33 18.07
C ASP A 27 -4.00 -8.90 19.06
N GLN A 28 -2.82 -8.52 18.56
CA GLN A 28 -1.74 -8.00 19.41
C GLN A 28 -2.13 -6.74 20.17
N ARG A 29 -2.89 -5.83 19.56
CA ARG A 29 -3.35 -4.60 20.21
C ARG A 29 -4.48 -4.89 21.20
N ILE A 30 -5.40 -5.80 20.84
CA ILE A 30 -6.48 -6.26 21.72
C ILE A 30 -5.91 -6.83 23.02
N LEU A 31 -4.89 -7.69 22.93
CA LEU A 31 -4.25 -8.31 24.09
C LEU A 31 -3.52 -7.32 25.00
N GLY A 32 -3.16 -6.14 24.47
CA GLY A 32 -2.41 -5.11 25.20
C GLY A 32 -3.28 -4.05 25.89
N GLN A 33 -4.61 -4.09 25.73
CA GLN A 33 -5.51 -3.04 26.20
C GLN A 33 -6.53 -3.58 27.21
N GLU A 34 -6.77 -2.85 28.30
CA GLU A 34 -7.83 -3.18 29.28
C GLU A 34 -9.23 -2.94 28.71
N THR A 35 -9.36 -1.91 27.87
CA THR A 35 -10.59 -1.58 27.13
C THR A 35 -10.26 -1.54 25.65
N VAL A 36 -11.01 -2.28 24.85
CA VAL A 36 -10.75 -2.47 23.42
C VAL A 36 -11.82 -1.73 22.63
N GLU A 37 -11.40 -0.97 21.63
CA GLU A 37 -12.32 -0.28 20.72
C GLU A 37 -12.97 -1.26 19.73
N ASP A 38 -14.26 -1.07 19.45
CA ASP A 38 -15.05 -2.01 18.63
C ASP A 38 -14.48 -2.22 17.22
N TRP A 39 -13.90 -1.19 16.61
CA TRP A 39 -13.30 -1.30 15.27
C TRP A 39 -12.14 -2.29 15.25
N LEU A 40 -11.34 -2.37 16.32
CA LEU A 40 -10.19 -3.27 16.41
C LEU A 40 -10.64 -4.74 16.51
N ILE A 41 -11.74 -4.99 17.24
CA ILE A 41 -12.41 -6.30 17.27
C ILE A 41 -12.95 -6.66 15.89
N ASN A 42 -13.58 -5.71 15.20
CA ASN A 42 -14.10 -5.95 13.86
C ASN A 42 -12.98 -6.26 12.84
N VAL A 43 -11.83 -5.60 12.96
CA VAL A 43 -10.62 -5.91 12.16
C VAL A 43 -10.13 -7.34 12.43
N SER A 44 -10.04 -7.77 13.68
CA SER A 44 -9.59 -9.14 14.00
C SER A 44 -10.55 -10.23 13.51
N LEU A 45 -11.84 -9.89 13.36
CA LEU A 45 -12.85 -10.79 12.82
C LEU A 45 -12.93 -10.77 11.30
N ALA A 46 -12.54 -9.68 10.63
CA ALA A 46 -12.65 -9.48 9.18
C ALA A 46 -12.07 -10.65 8.35
N SER A 47 -12.91 -11.26 7.51
CA SER A 47 -12.57 -12.47 6.75
C SER A 47 -11.97 -12.23 5.36
N ASN A 48 -12.10 -11.00 4.85
CA ASN A 48 -11.66 -10.56 3.52
C ASN A 48 -11.50 -9.03 3.52
N ILE A 49 -11.01 -8.49 2.40
CA ILE A 49 -10.71 -7.06 2.27
C ILE A 49 -11.98 -6.20 2.35
N GLU A 50 -13.12 -6.71 1.87
CA GLU A 50 -14.41 -6.00 1.96
C GLU A 50 -14.83 -5.85 3.42
N LYS A 51 -14.74 -6.93 4.22
CA LYS A 51 -15.07 -6.88 5.65
C LYS A 51 -14.06 -6.06 6.46
N LEU A 52 -12.79 -6.04 6.04
CA LEU A 52 -11.81 -5.15 6.65
C LEU A 52 -12.19 -3.68 6.37
N THR A 53 -12.56 -3.36 5.14
CA THR A 53 -12.98 -2.01 4.74
C THR A 53 -14.25 -1.59 5.49
N ASP A 54 -15.24 -2.49 5.63
CA ASP A 54 -16.43 -2.26 6.44
C ASP A 54 -16.05 -1.89 7.89
N ALA A 55 -15.14 -2.65 8.50
CA ALA A 55 -14.67 -2.43 9.87
C ALA A 55 -13.93 -1.09 10.07
N LEU A 56 -13.30 -0.58 9.02
CA LEU A 56 -12.52 0.66 9.03
C LEU A 56 -13.33 1.89 8.57
N SER A 57 -14.56 1.70 8.06
CA SER A 57 -15.31 2.73 7.34
C SER A 57 -15.48 4.06 8.10
N ASP A 58 -15.96 4.01 9.34
CA ASP A 58 -16.14 5.21 10.17
C ASP A 58 -14.82 5.94 10.45
N LEU A 59 -13.74 5.17 10.69
CA LEU A 59 -12.40 5.72 10.89
C LEU A 59 -11.88 6.36 9.60
N LEU A 60 -11.99 5.70 8.46
CA LEU A 60 -11.57 6.22 7.15
C LEU A 60 -12.23 7.57 6.85
N ILE A 61 -13.53 7.71 7.15
CA ILE A 61 -14.27 8.97 7.01
C ILE A 61 -13.74 10.01 7.99
N SER A 62 -13.55 9.64 9.27
CA SER A 62 -13.08 10.57 10.29
C SER A 62 -11.65 11.09 10.02
N GLU A 63 -10.76 10.21 9.56
CA GLU A 63 -9.35 10.50 9.29
C GLU A 63 -9.19 11.38 8.05
N ARG A 64 -10.06 11.25 7.04
CA ARG A 64 -10.05 12.06 5.81
C ARG A 64 -10.19 13.56 6.10
N HIS A 65 -10.84 13.94 7.21
CA HIS A 65 -11.00 15.35 7.59
C HIS A 65 -9.75 15.93 8.27
N ASN A 66 -8.71 15.13 8.53
CA ASN A 66 -7.47 15.54 9.17
C ASN A 66 -6.35 15.78 8.13
N ILE A 67 -6.45 16.94 7.48
CA ILE A 67 -5.78 17.36 6.22
C ILE A 67 -4.23 17.45 6.27
N TYR A 68 -3.59 17.20 7.42
CA TYR A 68 -2.19 17.58 7.62
C TYR A 68 -1.15 16.48 7.30
N ASN A 69 -1.55 15.24 6.98
CA ASN A 69 -0.60 14.12 6.97
C ASN A 69 -0.86 12.99 5.96
N LEU A 70 -1.66 13.21 4.92
CA LEU A 70 -2.01 12.15 3.99
C LEU A 70 -1.32 12.39 2.64
N SER A 71 -0.20 11.71 2.43
CA SER A 71 0.13 11.27 1.07
C SER A 71 -1.09 10.49 0.53
N PRO A 72 -1.43 10.63 -0.76
CA PRO A 72 -2.54 9.91 -1.35
C PRO A 72 -2.49 8.41 -1.06
N ALA A 73 -3.65 7.77 -0.87
CA ALA A 73 -3.70 6.33 -0.58
C ALA A 73 -3.04 5.50 -1.69
N SER A 74 -3.19 5.93 -2.95
CA SER A 74 -2.57 5.32 -4.11
C SER A 74 -1.05 5.37 -4.08
N ASP A 75 -0.43 6.46 -3.59
CA ASP A 75 1.02 6.54 -3.43
C ASP A 75 1.54 5.45 -2.48
N ALA A 76 0.81 5.19 -1.40
CA ALA A 76 1.16 4.14 -0.46
C ALA A 76 0.97 2.74 -1.08
N ILE A 77 -0.15 2.52 -1.78
CA ILE A 77 -0.46 1.24 -2.44
C ILE A 77 0.61 0.90 -3.50
N ILE A 78 0.96 1.85 -4.35
CA ILE A 78 2.06 1.73 -5.33
C ILE A 78 3.38 1.43 -4.61
N GLY A 79 3.63 2.09 -3.48
CA GLY A 79 4.81 1.84 -2.65
C GLY A 79 4.86 0.40 -2.13
N TYR A 80 3.73 -0.16 -1.70
CA TYR A 80 3.64 -1.55 -1.25
C TYR A 80 3.82 -2.55 -2.41
N TYR A 81 3.34 -2.25 -3.62
CA TYR A 81 3.67 -3.05 -4.80
C TYR A 81 5.18 -3.06 -5.04
N TYR A 82 5.83 -1.91 -4.93
CA TYR A 82 7.28 -1.84 -5.09
C TYR A 82 8.04 -2.62 -4.00
N LEU A 83 7.59 -2.56 -2.74
CA LEU A 83 8.17 -3.38 -1.67
C LEU A 83 8.01 -4.89 -1.96
N LYS A 84 6.84 -5.34 -2.45
CA LYS A 84 6.64 -6.74 -2.88
C LYS A 84 7.57 -7.12 -4.02
N TYR A 85 7.79 -6.23 -4.99
CA TYR A 85 8.75 -6.44 -6.08
C TYR A 85 10.18 -6.61 -5.54
N LEU A 86 10.63 -5.72 -4.65
CA LEU A 86 11.95 -5.83 -4.02
C LEU A 86 12.13 -7.12 -3.20
N GLU A 87 11.03 -7.66 -2.65
CA GLU A 87 11.00 -8.94 -1.93
C GLU A 87 10.86 -10.17 -2.86
N GLY A 88 10.81 -9.98 -4.19
CA GLY A 88 10.63 -11.05 -5.16
C GLY A 88 9.23 -11.68 -5.18
N LYS A 89 8.23 -10.99 -4.60
CA LYS A 89 6.82 -11.42 -4.55
C LYS A 89 5.99 -10.89 -5.73
N LEU A 90 6.52 -9.95 -6.49
CA LEU A 90 5.97 -9.46 -7.75
C LEU A 90 7.08 -9.43 -8.80
N SER A 91 6.74 -9.75 -10.04
CA SER A 91 7.58 -9.47 -11.20
C SER A 91 7.55 -7.97 -11.55
N LEU A 92 8.52 -7.51 -12.33
CA LEU A 92 8.53 -6.13 -12.83
C LEU A 92 7.28 -5.81 -13.66
N TYR A 93 6.81 -6.77 -14.47
CA TYR A 93 5.59 -6.61 -15.26
C TYR A 93 4.37 -6.41 -14.35
N GLU A 94 4.19 -7.25 -13.34
CA GLU A 94 3.08 -7.11 -12.39
C GLU A 94 3.16 -5.80 -11.59
N LEU A 95 4.38 -5.38 -11.20
CA LEU A 95 4.60 -4.10 -10.54
C LEU A 95 4.09 -2.93 -11.41
N LEU A 96 4.54 -2.87 -12.66
CA LEU A 96 4.20 -1.76 -13.57
C LEU A 96 2.72 -1.74 -13.90
N MET A 97 2.12 -2.90 -14.17
CA MET A 97 0.70 -3.02 -14.45
C MET A 97 -0.15 -2.60 -13.24
N GLN A 98 0.10 -3.16 -12.06
CA GLN A 98 -0.65 -2.80 -10.84
C GLN A 98 -0.47 -1.34 -10.45
N SER A 99 0.72 -0.76 -10.68
CA SER A 99 0.98 0.64 -10.39
C SER A 99 0.30 1.58 -11.39
N GLY A 100 0.26 1.22 -12.67
CA GLY A 100 -0.47 1.95 -13.69
C GLY A 100 -1.98 1.93 -13.44
N ASP A 101 -2.54 0.76 -13.13
CA ASP A 101 -3.96 0.61 -12.79
C ASP A 101 -4.34 1.45 -11.55
N GLU A 102 -3.51 1.41 -10.51
CA GLU A 102 -3.71 2.21 -9.29
C GLU A 102 -3.55 3.71 -9.54
N ALA A 103 -2.65 4.12 -10.44
CA ALA A 103 -2.48 5.52 -10.80
C ALA A 103 -3.65 6.09 -11.63
N ASP A 104 -4.27 5.26 -12.48
CA ASP A 104 -5.41 5.65 -13.31
C ASP A 104 -6.73 5.65 -12.52
N GLY A 105 -6.98 4.57 -11.77
CA GLY A 105 -8.26 4.33 -11.09
C GLY A 105 -8.29 4.63 -9.59
N GLY A 106 -7.13 4.91 -8.98
CA GLY A 106 -6.99 5.05 -7.53
C GLY A 106 -7.36 6.44 -6.99
N GLU A 107 -7.13 6.62 -5.68
CA GLU A 107 -7.39 7.87 -4.96
C GLU A 107 -6.19 8.84 -5.04
N GLY A 108 -5.91 9.32 -6.26
CA GLY A 108 -5.09 10.50 -6.51
C GLY A 108 -3.58 10.29 -6.43
N ALA A 109 -3.06 9.26 -7.11
CA ALA A 109 -1.62 9.03 -7.22
C ALA A 109 -0.88 10.30 -7.69
N THR A 110 0.32 10.55 -7.14
CA THR A 110 1.13 11.73 -7.50
C THR A 110 1.85 11.61 -8.84
N VAL A 111 1.86 10.41 -9.42
CA VAL A 111 2.39 10.15 -10.76
C VAL A 111 1.29 9.56 -11.62
N GLU A 112 1.17 10.09 -12.83
CA GLU A 112 0.18 9.66 -13.82
C GLU A 112 0.48 8.23 -14.33
N CYS A 113 -0.56 7.51 -14.75
CA CYS A 113 -0.46 6.11 -15.15
C CYS A 113 0.47 5.90 -16.37
N GLU A 114 0.59 6.90 -17.24
CA GLU A 114 1.44 6.87 -18.43
C GLU A 114 2.92 6.64 -18.11
N GLU A 115 3.42 7.10 -16.97
CA GLU A 115 4.81 6.90 -16.58
C GLU A 115 5.11 5.41 -16.34
N PHE A 116 4.17 4.66 -15.75
CA PHE A 116 4.30 3.22 -15.54
C PHE A 116 4.13 2.46 -16.87
N TYR A 117 3.14 2.83 -17.68
CA TYR A 117 2.91 2.21 -18.98
C TYR A 117 4.05 2.47 -19.97
N ALA A 118 4.69 3.65 -19.92
CA ALA A 118 5.87 3.94 -20.73
C ALA A 118 7.01 2.96 -20.44
N ILE A 119 7.30 2.70 -19.16
CA ILE A 119 8.32 1.71 -18.77
C ILE A 119 7.90 0.30 -19.19
N SER A 120 6.63 -0.08 -19.02
CA SER A 120 6.12 -1.38 -19.47
C SER A 120 6.35 -1.59 -20.97
N ASN A 121 6.01 -0.57 -21.77
CA ASN A 121 6.23 -0.56 -23.22
C ASN A 121 7.72 -0.63 -23.61
N GLU A 122 8.62 -0.07 -22.82
CA GLU A 122 10.07 -0.20 -23.04
C GLU A 122 10.52 -1.66 -22.82
N VAL A 123 10.08 -2.30 -21.72
CA VAL A 123 10.40 -3.71 -21.41
C VAL A 123 9.84 -4.67 -22.47
N GLU A 124 8.62 -4.42 -22.96
CA GLU A 124 8.01 -5.25 -24.01
C GLU A 124 8.80 -5.22 -25.33
N LYS A 125 9.40 -4.07 -25.65
CA LYS A 125 10.22 -3.91 -26.87
C LYS A 125 11.59 -4.56 -26.75
N ASP A 126 12.18 -4.53 -25.56
CA ASP A 126 13.46 -5.18 -25.28
C ASP A 126 13.48 -5.78 -23.87
N ALA A 127 13.20 -7.07 -23.79
CA ALA A 127 13.16 -7.81 -22.53
C ALA A 127 14.52 -7.85 -21.80
N LYS A 128 15.64 -7.55 -22.48
CA LYS A 128 16.96 -7.51 -21.84
C LYS A 128 17.18 -6.25 -21.01
N LEU A 129 16.35 -5.22 -21.18
CA LEU A 129 16.42 -4.00 -20.36
C LEU A 129 16.23 -4.29 -18.88
N VAL A 130 15.54 -5.37 -18.53
CA VAL A 130 15.32 -5.78 -17.12
C VAL A 130 16.65 -6.06 -16.41
N ASP A 131 17.67 -6.51 -17.15
CA ASP A 131 19.01 -6.78 -16.61
C ASP A 131 19.95 -5.56 -16.70
N ASP A 132 19.51 -4.47 -17.34
CA ASP A 132 20.30 -3.25 -17.51
C ASP A 132 20.29 -2.41 -16.22
N THR A 133 21.49 -2.08 -15.71
CA THR A 133 21.63 -1.36 -14.44
C THR A 133 21.06 0.06 -14.50
N ILE A 134 21.20 0.76 -15.63
CA ILE A 134 20.68 2.13 -15.78
C ILE A 134 19.16 2.10 -15.79
N PHE A 135 18.58 1.10 -16.44
CA PHE A 135 17.14 0.87 -16.45
C PHE A 135 16.59 0.53 -15.06
N GLN A 136 17.30 -0.32 -14.30
CA GLN A 136 16.94 -0.61 -12.91
C GLN A 136 17.02 0.64 -12.02
N GLU A 137 18.02 1.52 -12.22
CA GLU A 137 18.12 2.80 -11.52
C GLU A 137 16.96 3.76 -11.86
N LYS A 138 16.51 3.79 -13.13
CA LYS A 138 15.34 4.55 -13.56
C LYS A 138 14.07 4.08 -12.83
N ILE A 139 13.85 2.76 -12.75
CA ILE A 139 12.73 2.17 -11.99
C ILE A 139 12.85 2.56 -10.51
N ALA A 140 14.01 2.33 -9.89
CA ALA A 140 14.21 2.66 -8.48
C ALA A 140 13.97 4.14 -8.18
N THR A 141 14.34 5.04 -9.10
CA THR A 141 14.11 6.48 -8.97
C THR A 141 12.63 6.83 -9.03
N LEU A 142 11.89 6.25 -9.99
CA LEU A 142 10.44 6.44 -10.10
C LEU A 142 9.71 5.99 -8.83
N PHE A 143 10.07 4.81 -8.31
CA PHE A 143 9.36 4.21 -7.17
C PHE A 143 9.81 4.70 -5.79
N LYS A 144 10.94 5.41 -5.71
CA LYS A 144 11.48 5.93 -4.44
C LYS A 144 10.47 6.73 -3.60
N PRO A 145 9.75 7.74 -4.12
CA PRO A 145 8.78 8.49 -3.32
C PRO A 145 7.69 7.59 -2.72
N PHE A 146 7.13 6.68 -3.53
CA PHE A 146 6.10 5.73 -3.08
C PHE A 146 6.61 4.78 -2.00
N ARG A 147 7.83 4.27 -2.17
CA ARG A 147 8.50 3.44 -1.17
C ARG A 147 8.57 4.12 0.18
N VAL A 148 8.98 5.39 0.20
CA VAL A 148 9.11 6.17 1.45
C VAL A 148 7.76 6.27 2.16
N VAL A 149 6.68 6.55 1.43
CA VAL A 149 5.32 6.60 1.98
C VAL A 149 4.94 5.24 2.59
N ALA A 150 5.11 4.15 1.85
CA ALA A 150 4.77 2.81 2.31
C ALA A 150 5.59 2.38 3.55
N GLU A 151 6.89 2.69 3.58
CA GLU A 151 7.76 2.39 4.74
C GLU A 151 7.33 3.19 5.98
N GLN A 152 6.99 4.47 5.83
CA GLN A 152 6.50 5.31 6.92
C GLN A 152 5.16 4.80 7.48
N GLN A 153 4.21 4.43 6.61
CA GLN A 153 2.94 3.84 7.03
C GLN A 153 3.15 2.52 7.76
N LYS A 154 4.02 1.65 7.23
CA LYS A 154 4.35 0.37 7.84
C LYS A 154 4.98 0.54 9.23
N GLU A 155 5.88 1.50 9.39
CA GLU A 155 6.46 1.84 10.69
C GLU A 155 5.40 2.35 11.67
N ALA A 156 4.50 3.23 11.22
CA ALA A 156 3.40 3.73 12.03
C ALA A 156 2.45 2.60 12.48
N LEU A 157 2.14 1.63 11.60
CA LEU A 157 1.35 0.46 11.95
C LEU A 157 2.03 -0.42 13.00
N VAL A 158 3.35 -0.64 12.90
CA VAL A 158 4.10 -1.44 13.86
C VAL A 158 4.14 -0.77 15.24
N ASN A 159 4.20 0.55 15.28
CA ASN A 159 4.33 1.35 16.51
C ASN A 159 3.01 1.86 17.10
N TYR A 160 1.87 1.58 16.44
CA TYR A 160 0.53 1.86 16.95
C TYR A 160 0.17 0.94 18.11
#